data_AF-A0A317IIN8-F1
#
_entry.id   AF-A0A317IIN8-F1
#
_cell.length_a   1.000
_cell.length_b   1.000
_cell.length_c   1.000
_cell.angle_alpha   90.00
_cell.angle_beta   90.00
_cell.angle_gamma   90.00
#
_symmetry.space_group_name_H-M   'P 1'
#
loop_
_entity.id
_entity.type
_entity.pdbx_description
1 polymer ?
#
loop_
_entity_poly.entity_id
_entity_poly.type
_entity_poly.pdbx_seq_one_letter_code
_entity_poly.pdbx_strand_id
1 'polypeptide(L)'
;MVINVANVVTIARSFLALITVSLLWSADERILWCCFFLTILVIYADALDGYLARKLKQASKFGAALDIAADRLIELIYWVVFACLGWIPVWIPILFLVRGIFVDAIRAHYGEQGLTAFGDKTMMKSPIGKFLVASNFSRFSYAVAKAVAFCLLILLHIPNLHVPYLEAITGFFIYFSCAFCVIRGLPVLIEGSSLFFENS
;
A
#
# COMPACT_ATOMS: atom_id res chain seq x y z
N MET A 1 -2.84 12.81 -24.00
CA MET A 1 -2.58 12.59 -22.57
C MET A 1 -3.30 13.69 -21.81
N VAL A 2 -4.47 13.42 -21.22
CA VAL A 2 -5.17 14.44 -20.42
C VAL A 2 -4.68 14.30 -18.99
N ILE A 3 -3.72 15.15 -18.61
CA ILE A 3 -3.34 15.33 -17.21
C ILE A 3 -4.58 15.88 -16.50
N ASN A 4 -5.16 15.09 -15.60
CA ASN A 4 -6.30 15.49 -14.78
C ASN A 4 -5.81 15.83 -13.36
N VAL A 5 -6.69 16.43 -12.54
CA VAL A 5 -6.31 16.88 -11.19
C VAL A 5 -5.90 15.70 -10.32
N ALA A 6 -6.59 14.55 -10.44
CA ALA A 6 -6.29 13.35 -9.67
C ALA A 6 -4.87 12.83 -9.96
N ASN A 7 -4.48 12.72 -11.23
CA ASN A 7 -3.15 12.24 -11.63
C ASN A 7 -2.04 13.18 -11.13
N VAL A 8 -2.27 14.51 -11.13
CA VAL A 8 -1.31 15.47 -10.57
C VAL A 8 -1.13 15.23 -9.08
N VAL A 9 -2.20 14.99 -8.33
CA VAL A 9 -2.14 14.67 -6.90
C VAL A 9 -1.39 13.37 -6.67
N THR A 10 -1.66 12.30 -7.43
CA THR A 10 -0.95 11.01 -7.34
C THR A 10 0.55 11.15 -7.59
N ILE A 11 0.94 11.92 -8.63
CA ILE A 11 2.36 12.19 -8.95
C ILE A 11 3.01 13.02 -7.83
N ALA A 12 2.37 14.11 -7.41
CA ALA A 12 2.89 14.98 -6.36
C ALA A 12 3.07 14.22 -5.04
N ARG A 13 2.11 13.36 -4.67
CA ARG A 13 2.17 12.45 -3.53
C ARG A 13 3.37 11.49 -3.61
N SER A 14 3.63 10.93 -4.79
CA SER A 14 4.77 10.03 -5.00
C SER A 14 6.12 10.74 -4.82
N PHE A 15 6.25 11.96 -5.35
CA PHE A 15 7.44 12.81 -5.11
C PHE A 15 7.58 13.20 -3.64
N LEU A 16 6.47 13.54 -2.98
CA LEU A 16 6.48 13.87 -1.56
C LEU A 16 6.92 12.67 -0.72
N ALA A 17 6.48 11.46 -1.06
CA ALA A 17 6.93 10.23 -0.41
C ALA A 17 8.44 10.03 -0.57
N LEU A 18 9.00 10.24 -1.76
CA LEU A 18 10.45 10.17 -2.02
C LEU A 18 11.24 11.18 -1.19
N ILE A 19 10.77 12.43 -1.12
CA ILE A 19 11.39 13.47 -0.28
C ILE A 19 11.33 13.05 1.19
N THR A 20 10.17 12.60 1.65
CA THR A 20 9.94 12.18 3.04
C THR A 20 10.92 11.08 3.44
N VAL A 21 11.01 10.01 2.64
CA VAL A 21 11.93 8.92 2.99
C VAL A 21 13.37 9.37 2.95
N SER A 22 13.78 10.21 1.99
CA SER A 22 15.15 10.71 1.88
C SER A 22 15.59 11.52 3.11
N LEU A 23 14.65 12.24 3.72
CA LEU A 23 14.90 13.02 4.94
C LEU A 23 15.09 12.15 6.19
N LEU A 24 14.60 10.91 6.21
CA LEU A 24 14.72 10.01 7.36
C LEU A 24 16.19 9.71 7.73
N TRP A 25 17.11 9.81 6.78
CA TRP A 25 18.55 9.61 7.03
C TRP A 25 19.20 10.69 7.90
N SER A 26 18.57 11.85 8.05
CA SER A 26 19.16 12.94 8.82
C SER A 26 19.26 12.65 10.31
N ALA A 27 18.44 11.72 10.83
CA ALA A 27 18.31 11.38 12.27
C ALA A 27 18.07 12.58 13.22
N ASP A 28 17.79 13.76 12.68
CA ASP A 28 17.51 14.98 13.44
C ASP A 28 16.05 14.99 13.92
N GLU A 29 15.83 15.38 15.17
CA GLU A 29 14.51 15.36 15.81
C GLU A 29 13.48 16.19 15.04
N ARG A 30 13.84 17.41 14.60
CA ARG A 30 12.93 18.30 13.87
C ARG A 30 12.59 17.72 12.50
N ILE A 31 13.59 17.13 11.84
CA ILE A 31 13.41 16.49 10.54
C ILE A 31 12.52 15.25 10.65
N LEU A 32 12.66 14.44 11.71
CA LEU A 32 11.80 13.27 11.90
C LEU A 32 10.35 13.65 12.25
N TRP A 33 10.12 14.69 13.05
CA TRP A 33 8.79 15.27 13.20
C TRP A 33 8.21 15.76 11.88
N CYS A 34 9.01 16.42 11.05
CA CYS A 34 8.60 16.82 9.71
C CYS A 34 8.22 15.59 8.87
N CYS A 35 9.04 14.53 8.86
CA CYS A 35 8.77 13.29 8.14
C CYS A 35 7.48 12.60 8.62
N PHE A 36 7.20 12.64 9.92
CA PHE A 36 5.95 12.11 10.48
C PHE A 36 4.72 12.83 9.88
N PHE A 37 4.70 14.17 9.90
CA PHE A 37 3.60 14.94 9.31
C PHE A 37 3.52 14.81 7.79
N LEU A 38 4.66 14.74 7.11
CA LEU A 38 4.69 14.51 5.66
C LEU A 38 4.14 13.13 5.30
N THR A 39 4.44 12.10 6.10
CA THR A 39 3.89 10.74 5.91
C THR A 39 2.37 10.76 6.03
N ILE A 40 1.82 11.44 7.04
CA ILE A 40 0.37 11.64 7.19
C ILE A 40 -0.21 12.35 5.96
N LEU A 41 0.47 13.39 5.45
CA LEU A 41 0.03 14.12 4.27
C LEU A 41 0.04 13.25 3.01
N VAL A 42 1.06 12.40 2.82
CA VAL A 42 1.14 11.42 1.73
C VAL A 42 -0.04 10.44 1.79
N ILE A 43 -0.34 9.90 2.97
CA ILE A 43 -1.46 8.97 3.18
C ILE A 43 -2.80 9.68 2.94
N TYR A 44 -2.95 10.93 3.38
CA TYR A 44 -4.18 11.69 3.18
C TYR A 44 -4.40 12.07 1.71
N ALA A 45 -3.33 12.38 0.97
CA ALA A 45 -3.40 12.72 -0.45
C ALA A 45 -3.94 11.57 -1.32
N ASP A 46 -3.71 10.32 -0.92
CA ASP A 46 -4.29 9.11 -1.54
C ASP A 46 -5.83 9.09 -1.43
N ALA A 47 -6.36 9.35 -0.24
CA ALA A 47 -7.81 9.43 -0.08
C ALA A 47 -8.42 10.60 -0.89
N LEU A 48 -7.66 11.68 -1.06
CA LEU A 48 -8.09 12.88 -1.74
C LEU A 48 -8.15 12.71 -3.26
N ASP A 49 -7.16 12.07 -3.90
CA ASP A 49 -7.18 11.87 -5.36
C ASP A 49 -8.35 10.97 -5.80
N GLY A 50 -8.65 9.91 -5.05
CA GLY A 50 -9.80 9.04 -5.28
C GLY A 50 -11.15 9.74 -5.05
N TYR A 51 -11.22 10.67 -4.10
CA TYR A 51 -12.39 11.54 -3.93
C TYR A 51 -12.57 12.49 -5.11
N LEU A 52 -11.51 13.18 -5.53
CA LEU A 52 -11.53 14.13 -6.64
C LEU A 52 -11.86 13.44 -7.98
N ALA A 53 -11.28 12.27 -8.24
CA ALA A 53 -11.57 11.50 -9.46
C ALA A 53 -13.06 11.16 -9.60
N ARG A 54 -13.71 10.75 -8.50
CA ARG A 54 -15.16 10.46 -8.45
C ARG A 54 -16.00 11.73 -8.60
N LYS A 55 -15.67 12.78 -7.86
CA LYS A 55 -16.43 14.04 -7.85
C LYS A 55 -16.37 14.76 -9.19
N LEU A 56 -15.20 14.79 -9.83
CA LEU A 56 -14.97 15.48 -11.09
C LEU A 56 -15.29 14.62 -12.32
N LYS A 57 -15.74 13.37 -12.14
CA LYS A 57 -15.96 12.39 -13.22
C LYS A 57 -14.74 12.23 -14.13
N GLN A 58 -13.54 12.35 -13.56
CA GLN A 58 -12.26 12.29 -14.27
C GLN A 58 -11.63 10.88 -14.22
N ALA A 59 -12.41 9.86 -13.90
CA ALA A 59 -11.96 8.47 -13.88
C ALA A 59 -11.50 8.05 -15.29
N SER A 60 -10.23 7.65 -15.41
CA SER A 60 -9.64 7.16 -16.65
C SER A 60 -8.88 5.85 -16.40
N LYS A 61 -8.81 4.98 -17.42
CA LYS A 61 -8.06 3.71 -17.32
C LYS A 61 -6.57 3.96 -17.01
N PHE A 62 -5.99 4.98 -17.64
CA PHE A 62 -4.60 5.38 -17.40
C PHE A 62 -4.39 5.89 -15.96
N GLY A 63 -5.27 6.77 -15.47
CA GLY A 63 -5.19 7.27 -14.10
C GLY A 63 -5.30 6.16 -13.06
N ALA A 64 -6.20 5.18 -13.27
CA ALA A 64 -6.31 4.02 -12.39
C ALA A 64 -5.05 3.14 -12.39
N ALA A 65 -4.42 2.94 -13.55
CA ALA A 65 -3.16 2.19 -13.64
C ALA A 65 -2.00 2.94 -12.95
N LEU A 66 -1.93 4.27 -13.13
CA LEU A 66 -0.94 5.12 -12.49
C LEU A 66 -1.08 5.12 -10.97
N ASP A 67 -2.32 5.19 -10.46
CA ASP A 67 -2.65 5.12 -9.04
C ASP A 67 -2.19 3.81 -8.40
N ILE A 68 -2.53 2.67 -9.02
CA ILE A 68 -2.08 1.34 -8.58
C ILE A 68 -0.54 1.25 -8.55
N ALA A 69 0.14 1.79 -9.57
CA ALA A 69 1.60 1.79 -9.63
C ALA A 69 2.23 2.69 -8.56
N ALA A 70 1.69 3.90 -8.36
CA ALA A 70 2.14 4.85 -7.35
C ALA A 70 1.96 4.29 -5.93
N ASP A 71 0.82 3.69 -5.64
CA ASP A 71 0.55 3.05 -4.35
C ASP A 71 1.56 1.93 -4.04
N ARG A 72 1.84 1.07 -5.03
CA ARG A 72 2.82 -0.02 -4.88
C ARG A 72 4.22 0.54 -4.66
N LEU A 73 4.58 1.59 -5.40
CA LEU A 73 5.86 2.24 -5.30
C LEU A 73 6.06 2.86 -3.91
N ILE A 74 5.09 3.65 -3.44
CA ILE A 74 5.14 4.28 -2.11
C ILE A 74 5.22 3.21 -1.01
N GLU A 75 4.37 2.18 -1.06
CA GLU A 75 4.40 1.07 -0.11
C GLU A 75 5.81 0.44 -0.03
N LEU A 76 6.39 0.11 -1.18
CA LEU A 76 7.68 -0.57 -1.23
C LEU A 76 8.81 0.34 -0.78
N ILE A 77 8.83 1.60 -1.19
CA ILE A 77 9.88 2.56 -0.83
C ILE A 77 9.94 2.72 0.69
N TYR A 78 8.79 2.91 1.37
CA TYR A 78 8.78 3.04 2.83
C TYR A 78 9.35 1.80 3.52
N TRP A 79 8.86 0.60 3.16
CA TRP A 79 9.37 -0.64 3.77
C TRP A 79 10.88 -0.86 3.50
N VAL A 80 11.34 -0.58 2.28
CA VAL A 80 12.76 -0.73 1.92
C VAL A 80 13.62 0.26 2.68
N VAL A 81 13.24 1.54 2.73
CA VAL A 81 13.97 2.56 3.47
C VAL A 81 14.05 2.22 4.95
N PHE A 82 12.95 1.82 5.57
CA PHE A 82 12.96 1.41 6.98
C PHE A 82 13.89 0.22 7.22
N ALA A 83 13.96 -0.74 6.30
CA ALA A 83 14.90 -1.85 6.40
C ALA A 83 16.36 -1.39 6.22
N CYS A 84 16.63 -0.47 5.28
CA CYS A 84 17.96 0.11 5.06
C CYS A 84 18.46 0.93 6.27
N LEU A 85 17.56 1.59 6.98
CA LEU A 85 17.85 2.29 8.24
C LEU A 85 18.03 1.33 9.42
N GLY A 86 17.77 0.03 9.24
CA GLY A 86 17.84 -0.98 10.29
C GLY A 86 16.65 -0.98 11.24
N TRP A 87 15.58 -0.24 10.94
CA TRP A 87 14.41 -0.11 11.80
C TRP A 87 13.51 -1.34 11.76
N ILE A 88 13.60 -2.13 10.69
CA ILE A 88 12.89 -3.40 10.52
C ILE A 88 13.77 -4.44 9.82
N PRO A 89 13.47 -5.74 9.97
CA PRO A 89 14.20 -6.77 9.25
C PRO A 89 13.88 -6.79 7.76
N VAL A 90 14.89 -7.10 6.95
CA VAL A 90 14.85 -7.08 5.46
C VAL A 90 13.81 -8.03 4.86
N TRP A 91 13.40 -9.09 5.57
CA TRP A 91 12.37 -10.00 5.06
C TRP A 91 11.00 -9.31 4.91
N ILE A 92 10.73 -8.22 5.64
CA ILE A 92 9.46 -7.48 5.56
C ILE A 92 9.26 -6.85 4.17
N PRO A 93 10.13 -5.94 3.68
CA PRO A 93 9.98 -5.41 2.33
C PRO A 93 9.98 -6.52 1.26
N ILE A 94 10.77 -7.58 1.43
CA ILE A 94 10.77 -8.74 0.51
C ILE A 94 9.38 -9.39 0.46
N LEU A 95 8.72 -9.58 1.61
CA LEU A 95 7.38 -10.15 1.67
C LEU A 95 6.38 -9.31 0.86
N PHE A 96 6.37 -7.99 1.06
CA PHE A 96 5.47 -7.09 0.33
C PHE A 96 5.78 -7.06 -1.18
N LEU A 97 7.06 -7.09 -1.55
CA LEU A 97 7.50 -7.15 -2.94
C LEU A 97 7.04 -8.43 -3.63
N VAL A 98 7.41 -9.59 -3.07
CA VAL A 98 7.11 -10.91 -3.64
C VAL A 98 5.59 -11.08 -3.77
N ARG A 99 4.86 -10.87 -2.68
CA ARG A 99 3.39 -10.99 -2.69
C ARG A 99 2.78 -10.00 -3.68
N GLY A 100 3.26 -8.75 -3.73
CA GLY A 100 2.80 -7.72 -4.66
C GLY A 100 2.91 -8.18 -6.11
N ILE A 101 4.11 -8.60 -6.53
CA ILE A 101 4.39 -9.05 -7.91
C ILE A 101 3.50 -10.23 -8.29
N PHE A 102 3.42 -11.27 -7.46
CA PHE A 102 2.61 -12.46 -7.76
C PHE A 102 1.12 -12.13 -7.88
N VAL A 103 0.58 -11.35 -6.93
CA VAL A 103 -0.83 -10.95 -6.94
C VAL A 103 -1.15 -10.07 -8.15
N ASP A 104 -0.25 -9.15 -8.51
CA ASP A 104 -0.45 -8.23 -9.62
C ASP A 104 -0.35 -8.96 -10.97
N ALA A 105 0.59 -9.90 -11.13
CA ALA A 105 0.72 -10.73 -12.33
C ALA A 105 -0.54 -11.57 -12.58
N ILE A 106 -1.06 -12.23 -11.55
CA ILE A 106 -2.31 -12.99 -11.62
C ILE A 106 -3.47 -12.08 -12.03
N ARG A 107 -3.61 -10.93 -11.37
CA ARG A 107 -4.69 -9.98 -11.67
C ARG A 107 -4.61 -9.39 -13.09
N ALA A 108 -3.39 -9.14 -13.58
CA ALA A 108 -3.19 -8.63 -14.93
C ALA A 108 -3.70 -9.63 -15.98
N HIS A 109 -3.34 -10.92 -15.84
CA HIS A 109 -3.81 -11.97 -16.74
C HIS A 109 -5.34 -12.08 -16.78
N TYR A 110 -6.01 -12.03 -15.63
CA TYR A 110 -7.49 -12.07 -15.58
C TYR A 110 -8.15 -10.79 -16.09
N GLY A 111 -7.47 -9.64 -15.95
CA GLY A 111 -7.90 -8.38 -16.54
C GLY A 111 -8.03 -8.47 -18.06
N GLU A 112 -7.15 -9.20 -18.74
CA GLU A 112 -7.20 -9.46 -20.18
C GLU A 112 -8.41 -10.32 -20.58
N GLN A 113 -8.84 -11.23 -19.70
CA GLN A 113 -10.03 -12.07 -19.88
C GLN A 113 -11.36 -11.35 -19.56
N GLY A 114 -11.30 -10.05 -19.21
CA GLY A 114 -12.48 -9.25 -18.86
C GLY A 114 -13.03 -9.51 -17.46
N LEU A 115 -12.31 -10.26 -16.62
CA LEU A 115 -12.58 -10.43 -15.19
C LEU A 115 -11.93 -9.29 -14.40
N THR A 116 -12.60 -8.83 -13.36
CA THR A 116 -12.15 -7.73 -12.52
C THR A 116 -11.69 -8.24 -11.16
N ALA A 117 -10.86 -7.48 -10.45
CA ALA A 117 -10.53 -7.80 -9.05
C ALA A 117 -11.73 -7.58 -8.10
N PHE A 118 -12.75 -6.82 -8.54
CA PHE A 118 -13.88 -6.35 -7.74
C PHE A 118 -15.19 -6.35 -8.56
N GLY A 119 -16.35 -6.59 -7.92
CA GLY A 119 -17.69 -6.50 -8.55
C GLY A 119 -18.24 -7.83 -9.08
N ASP A 120 -19.32 -7.78 -9.86
CA ASP A 120 -20.05 -8.98 -10.33
C ASP A 120 -19.22 -9.90 -11.24
N LYS A 121 -18.18 -9.35 -11.89
CA LYS A 121 -17.19 -10.09 -12.69
C LYS A 121 -15.90 -10.39 -11.91
N THR A 122 -15.99 -10.56 -10.59
CA THR A 122 -14.80 -10.83 -9.77
C THR A 122 -14.18 -12.18 -10.09
N MET A 123 -12.84 -12.22 -10.15
CA MET A 123 -12.10 -13.47 -10.29
C MET A 123 -12.21 -14.41 -9.07
N MET A 124 -12.68 -13.90 -7.92
CA MET A 124 -12.82 -14.68 -6.69
C MET A 124 -14.14 -15.46 -6.68
N LYS A 125 -14.07 -16.79 -6.61
CA LYS A 125 -15.23 -17.68 -6.52
C LYS A 125 -15.67 -17.86 -5.07
N SER A 126 -14.73 -17.92 -4.11
CA SER A 126 -15.06 -18.21 -2.70
C SER A 126 -15.58 -16.97 -1.94
N PRO A 127 -16.50 -17.13 -0.96
CA PRO A 127 -16.98 -16.02 -0.13
C PRO A 127 -15.86 -15.35 0.68
N ILE A 128 -14.90 -16.15 1.15
CA ILE A 128 -13.73 -15.68 1.90
C ILE A 128 -12.81 -14.86 0.99
N GLY A 129 -12.56 -15.34 -0.23
CA GLY A 129 -11.80 -14.61 -1.25
C GLY A 129 -12.45 -13.28 -1.61
N LYS A 130 -13.77 -13.26 -1.84
CA LYS A 130 -14.53 -12.02 -2.09
C LYS A 130 -14.46 -11.05 -0.91
N PHE A 131 -14.58 -11.53 0.32
CA PHE A 131 -14.47 -10.68 1.50
C PHE A 131 -13.05 -10.12 1.68
N LEU A 132 -12.03 -10.98 1.66
CA LEU A 132 -10.64 -10.58 1.92
C LEU A 132 -10.07 -9.72 0.80
N VAL A 133 -10.33 -10.08 -0.45
CA VAL A 133 -9.75 -9.41 -1.62
C VAL A 133 -10.63 -8.26 -2.07
N ALA A 134 -11.94 -8.50 -2.28
CA ALA A 134 -12.80 -7.56 -2.98
C ALA A 134 -13.51 -6.54 -2.08
N SER A 135 -13.69 -6.81 -0.79
CA SER A 135 -14.41 -5.86 0.08
C SER A 135 -13.68 -4.53 0.27
N ASN A 136 -14.43 -3.43 0.33
CA ASN A 136 -13.90 -2.11 0.69
C ASN A 136 -13.36 -2.11 2.12
N PHE A 137 -14.05 -2.79 3.04
CA PHE A 137 -13.68 -2.86 4.46
C PHE A 137 -12.28 -3.46 4.65
N SER A 138 -12.03 -4.63 4.06
CA SER A 138 -10.71 -5.29 4.15
C SER A 138 -9.61 -4.42 3.54
N ARG A 139 -9.90 -3.70 2.44
CA ARG A 139 -8.90 -2.85 1.75
C ARG A 139 -8.54 -1.65 2.62
N PHE A 140 -9.55 -1.01 3.18
CA PHE A 140 -9.39 0.13 4.06
C PHE A 140 -8.64 -0.26 5.33
N SER A 141 -9.04 -1.35 6.01
CA SER A 141 -8.36 -1.79 7.24
C SER A 141 -6.89 -2.15 7.00
N TYR A 142 -6.57 -2.80 5.88
CA TYR A 142 -5.20 -3.09 5.49
C TYR A 142 -4.38 -1.83 5.19
N ALA A 143 -4.96 -0.85 4.48
CA ALA A 143 -4.30 0.43 4.20
C ALA A 143 -4.03 1.20 5.50
N VAL A 144 -5.01 1.29 6.39
CA VAL A 144 -4.88 1.94 7.71
C VAL A 144 -3.82 1.25 8.56
N ALA A 145 -3.79 -0.09 8.60
CA ALA A 145 -2.79 -0.82 9.38
C ALA A 145 -1.35 -0.47 8.97
N LYS A 146 -1.07 -0.41 7.67
CA LYS A 146 0.25 0.00 7.14
C LYS A 146 0.55 1.46 7.40
N ALA A 147 -0.43 2.34 7.17
CA ALA A 147 -0.30 3.77 7.45
C ALA A 147 0.07 4.04 8.91
N VAL A 148 -0.61 3.36 9.84
CA VAL A 148 -0.30 3.42 11.27
C VAL A 148 1.08 2.84 11.54
N ALA A 149 1.44 1.69 10.94
CA ALA A 149 2.78 1.13 11.08
C ALA A 149 3.86 2.15 10.66
N PHE A 150 3.73 2.79 9.49
CA PHE A 150 4.70 3.78 9.01
C PHE A 150 4.84 4.98 9.96
N CYS A 151 3.71 5.54 10.38
CA CYS A 151 3.69 6.69 11.29
C CYS A 151 4.31 6.34 12.66
N LEU A 152 3.95 5.20 13.24
CA LEU A 152 4.48 4.76 14.53
C LEU A 152 5.97 4.44 14.47
N LEU A 153 6.44 3.90 13.36
CA LEU A 153 7.83 3.51 13.16
C LEU A 153 8.74 4.73 13.02
N ILE A 154 8.27 5.81 12.39
CA ILE A 154 8.93 7.12 12.42
C ILE A 154 8.92 7.69 13.85
N LEU A 155 7.76 7.70 14.51
CA LEU A 155 7.58 8.16 15.90
C LEU A 155 8.57 7.48 16.86
N LEU A 156 8.73 6.16 16.75
CA LEU A 156 9.62 5.36 17.58
C LEU A 156 11.09 5.79 17.49
N HIS A 157 11.49 6.35 16.35
CA HIS A 157 12.87 6.77 16.10
C HIS A 157 13.11 8.27 16.32
N ILE A 158 12.12 9.03 16.77
CA ILE A 158 12.31 10.43 17.16
C ILE A 158 13.16 10.48 18.44
N PRO A 159 14.33 11.14 18.42
CA PRO A 159 15.15 11.34 19.60
C PRO A 159 14.36 11.95 20.75
N ASN A 160 14.68 11.56 21.98
CA ASN A 160 14.07 12.07 23.23
C ASN A 160 12.58 11.76 23.43
N LEU A 161 11.89 11.13 22.47
CA LEU A 161 10.50 10.76 22.61
C LEU A 161 10.33 9.42 23.33
N HIS A 162 9.91 9.47 24.59
CA HIS A 162 9.66 8.28 25.40
C HIS A 162 8.16 8.12 25.64
N VAL A 163 7.53 7.27 24.83
CA VAL A 163 6.12 6.90 25.00
C VAL A 163 6.06 5.44 25.45
N PRO A 164 5.49 5.14 26.63
CA PRO A 164 5.33 3.77 27.10
C PRO A 164 4.61 2.89 26.07
N TYR A 165 5.08 1.65 25.90
CA TYR A 165 4.51 0.65 24.99
C TYR A 165 4.59 0.98 23.48
N LEU A 166 5.19 2.10 23.07
CA LEU A 166 5.25 2.50 21.66
C LEU A 166 5.90 1.45 20.78
N GLU A 167 7.01 0.85 21.23
CA GLU A 167 7.71 -0.21 20.49
C GLU A 167 6.82 -1.45 20.28
N ALA A 168 6.12 -1.90 21.34
CA ALA A 168 5.21 -3.05 21.27
C ALA A 168 4.03 -2.78 20.32
N ILE A 169 3.44 -1.58 20.38
CA ILE A 169 2.33 -1.19 19.50
C ILE A 169 2.82 -1.08 18.04
N THR A 170 3.99 -0.50 17.82
CA THR A 170 4.63 -0.40 16.50
C THR A 170 4.87 -1.79 15.92
N GLY A 171 5.48 -2.68 16.70
CA GLY A 171 5.70 -4.07 16.33
C GLY A 171 4.38 -4.77 15.97
N PHE A 172 3.34 -4.62 16.79
CA PHE A 172 2.02 -5.19 16.49
C PHE A 172 1.51 -4.76 15.11
N PHE A 173 1.53 -3.45 14.79
CA PHE A 173 1.04 -2.98 13.50
C PHE A 173 1.89 -3.44 12.31
N ILE A 174 3.22 -3.56 12.48
CA ILE A 174 4.12 -4.11 11.45
C ILE A 174 3.79 -5.57 11.17
N TYR A 175 3.76 -6.42 12.20
CA TYR A 175 3.51 -7.86 12.05
C TYR A 175 2.06 -8.14 11.62
N PHE A 176 1.10 -7.37 12.14
CA PHE A 176 -0.29 -7.42 11.68
C PHE A 176 -0.38 -7.07 10.19
N SER A 177 0.31 -6.04 9.73
CA SER A 177 0.35 -5.69 8.30
C SER A 177 0.96 -6.81 7.44
N CYS A 178 2.01 -7.47 7.92
CA CYS A 178 2.62 -8.62 7.25
C CYS A 178 1.64 -9.81 7.16
N ALA A 179 1.02 -10.18 8.28
CA ALA A 179 0.04 -11.26 8.33
C ALA A 179 -1.16 -10.96 7.41
N PHE A 180 -1.70 -9.74 7.47
CA PHE A 180 -2.78 -9.29 6.61
C PHE A 180 -2.36 -9.29 5.12
N CYS A 181 -1.11 -8.94 4.82
CA CYS A 181 -0.57 -8.99 3.47
C CYS A 181 -0.65 -10.42 2.90
N VAL A 182 -0.23 -11.42 3.67
CA VAL A 182 -0.29 -12.84 3.32
C VAL A 182 -1.73 -13.33 3.21
N ILE A 183 -2.56 -13.08 4.24
CA ILE A 183 -3.96 -13.54 4.29
C ILE A 183 -4.76 -13.03 3.09
N ARG A 184 -4.54 -11.77 2.67
CA ARG A 184 -5.19 -11.22 1.47
C ARG A 184 -4.61 -11.74 0.16
N GLY A 185 -3.34 -12.09 0.13
CA GLY A 185 -2.67 -12.58 -1.09
C GLY A 185 -3.05 -14.03 -1.40
N LEU A 186 -3.26 -14.85 -0.36
CA LEU A 186 -3.49 -16.28 -0.49
C LEU A 186 -4.71 -16.65 -1.36
N PRO A 187 -5.90 -16.03 -1.21
CA PRO A 187 -7.03 -16.34 -2.09
C PRO A 187 -6.74 -16.04 -3.57
N VAL A 188 -5.97 -14.97 -3.84
CA VAL A 188 -5.58 -14.63 -5.22
C VAL A 188 -4.66 -15.70 -5.80
N LEU A 189 -3.72 -16.20 -5.01
CA LEU A 189 -2.80 -17.26 -5.45
C LEU A 189 -3.52 -18.59 -5.64
N ILE A 190 -4.44 -18.97 -4.75
CA ILE A 190 -5.14 -20.27 -4.82
C ILE A 190 -6.20 -20.27 -5.91
N GLU A 191 -7.14 -19.33 -5.87
CA GLU A 191 -8.26 -19.29 -6.83
C GLU A 191 -7.84 -18.73 -8.17
N GLY A 192 -6.83 -17.86 -8.17
CA GLY A 192 -6.23 -17.36 -9.39
C GLY A 192 -5.31 -18.36 -10.05
N SER A 193 -4.64 -19.30 -9.34
CA SER A 193 -3.80 -20.31 -10.01
C SER A 193 -4.61 -21.47 -10.61
N SER A 194 -5.70 -21.90 -9.96
CA SER A 194 -6.51 -23.03 -10.44
C SER A 194 -7.12 -22.80 -11.82
N LEU A 195 -7.41 -21.54 -12.16
CA LEU A 195 -7.93 -21.11 -13.45
C LEU A 195 -6.85 -21.00 -14.56
N PHE A 196 -5.54 -20.94 -14.22
CA PHE A 196 -4.47 -21.04 -15.23
C PHE A 196 -4.35 -22.47 -15.77
N PHE A 197 -4.56 -23.47 -14.91
CA PHE A 197 -4.44 -24.89 -15.27
C PHE A 197 -5.69 -25.45 -15.98
N GLU A 198 -6.85 -24.78 -15.88
CA GLU A 198 -8.06 -25.17 -16.64
C GLU A 198 -8.02 -24.74 -18.11
N ASN A 199 -7.12 -23.82 -18.51
CA ASN A 199 -7.03 -23.26 -19.86
C ASN A 199 -5.77 -23.70 -20.65
N SER A 200 -5.00 -24.66 -20.13
CA SER A 200 -3.81 -25.26 -20.76
C SER A 200 -4.05 -26.73 -21.11
#